data_AF-A0A831UFS6-F1
#
_entry.id   AF-A0A831UFS6-F1
#
_cell.length_a   1.000
_cell.length_b   1.000
_cell.length_c   1.000
_cell.angle_alpha   90.00
_cell.angle_beta   90.00
_cell.angle_gamma   90.00
#
_symmetry.space_group_name_H-M   'P 1'
#
loop_
_entity.id
_entity.type
_entity.pdbx_description
1 polymer ?
#
loop_
_entity_poly.entity_id
_entity_poly.type
_entity_poly.pdbx_seq_one_letter_code
_entity_poly.pdbx_strand_id
1 'polypeptide(L)'
;MAISRNKEMALRAWIEGHLDVTTASMPEAMARQWQRLLMEDETSFYRLALFGFVRRRRRDTGNREAFPSLEFEHFCGEFIVKVRQVLRGRGQAVAMPIFERVGRMTVMSAQGMRTTGGAQ
;
A
#
# COMPACT_ATOMS: atom_id res chain seq x y z
N MET A 1 -3.32 -10.11 19.98
CA MET A 1 -1.96 -10.45 20.47
C MET A 1 -0.98 -9.76 19.55
N ALA A 2 0.07 -9.11 20.06
CA ALA A 2 1.10 -8.52 19.21
C ALA A 2 1.97 -9.63 18.59
N ILE A 3 2.29 -9.51 17.30
CA ILE A 3 3.22 -10.43 16.64
C ILE A 3 4.60 -10.40 17.32
N SER A 4 5.28 -11.54 17.37
CA SER A 4 6.64 -11.58 17.93
C SER A 4 7.61 -10.78 17.05
N ARG A 5 8.66 -10.23 17.66
CA ARG A 5 9.69 -9.44 16.96
C ARG A 5 10.34 -10.21 15.80
N ASN A 6 10.58 -11.51 15.98
CA ASN A 6 11.16 -12.36 14.94
C ASN A 6 10.18 -12.55 13.76
N LYS A 7 8.88 -12.73 14.02
CA LYS A 7 7.84 -12.80 13.00
C LYS A 7 7.73 -11.48 12.25
N GLU A 8 7.78 -10.35 12.95
CA GLU A 8 7.78 -9.01 12.35
C GLU A 8 8.98 -8.78 11.40
N MET A 9 10.19 -9.18 11.81
CA MET A 9 11.39 -9.06 10.95
C MET A 9 11.27 -9.91 9.69
N ALA A 10 10.81 -11.16 9.80
CA ALA A 10 10.59 -12.03 8.65
C ALA A 10 9.54 -11.44 7.68
N LEU A 11 8.45 -10.89 8.22
CA LEU A 11 7.40 -10.25 7.43
C LEU A 11 7.90 -8.99 6.72
N ARG A 12 8.76 -8.19 7.35
CA ARG A 12 9.38 -7.02 6.71
C ARG A 12 10.28 -7.43 5.54
N ALA A 13 11.16 -8.41 5.73
CA ALA A 13 12.02 -8.92 4.66
C ALA A 13 11.18 -9.50 3.50
N TRP A 14 10.11 -10.21 3.83
CA TRP A 14 9.16 -10.70 2.84
C TRP A 14 8.51 -9.56 2.04
N ILE A 15 8.04 -8.49 2.69
CA ILE A 15 7.44 -7.32 2.03
C ILE A 15 8.44 -6.62 1.10
N GLU A 16 9.70 -6.48 1.54
CA GLU A 16 10.76 -5.86 0.73
C GLU A 16 11.01 -6.62 -0.58
N GLY A 17 10.90 -7.95 -0.57
CA GLY A 17 11.00 -8.77 -1.78
C GLY A 17 9.78 -8.66 -2.71
N HIS A 18 8.69 -8.03 -2.29
CA HIS A 18 7.40 -8.02 -3.01
C HIS A 18 6.84 -6.60 -3.22
N LEU A 19 7.68 -5.56 -3.14
CA LEU A 19 7.23 -4.16 -3.27
C LEU A 19 6.54 -3.87 -4.61
N ASP A 20 6.92 -4.58 -5.68
CA ASP A 20 6.42 -4.39 -7.04
C ASP A 20 5.19 -5.21 -7.40
N VAL A 21 4.71 -6.05 -6.47
CA VAL A 21 3.52 -6.86 -6.70
C VAL A 21 2.32 -5.97 -7.03
N THR A 22 1.57 -6.41 -8.05
CA THR A 22 0.28 -5.84 -8.42
C THR A 22 -0.82 -6.81 -8.04
N THR A 23 -2.07 -6.36 -8.02
CA THR A 23 -3.25 -7.23 -7.94
C THR A 23 -3.30 -8.31 -9.05
N ALA A 24 -2.67 -8.09 -10.21
CA ALA A 24 -2.62 -9.08 -11.28
C ALA A 24 -1.49 -10.10 -11.08
N SER A 25 -0.34 -9.69 -10.51
CA SER A 25 0.80 -10.59 -10.28
C SER A 25 0.85 -11.19 -8.87
N MET A 26 -0.02 -10.75 -7.95
CA MET A 26 -0.06 -11.23 -6.58
C MET A 26 -0.47 -12.71 -6.53
N PRO A 27 0.38 -13.60 -6.00
CA PRO A 27 -0.03 -14.97 -5.72
C PRO A 27 -1.15 -14.99 -4.68
N GLU A 28 -2.13 -15.87 -4.85
CA GLU A 28 -3.25 -16.00 -3.90
C GLU A 28 -2.75 -16.32 -2.47
N ALA A 29 -1.66 -17.08 -2.34
CA ALA A 29 -1.01 -17.37 -1.07
C ALA A 29 -0.58 -16.09 -0.32
N MET A 30 -0.05 -15.09 -1.05
CA MET A 30 0.32 -13.79 -0.49
C MET A 30 -0.92 -13.02 -0.03
N ALA A 31 -2.00 -13.03 -0.81
CA ALA A 31 -3.26 -12.39 -0.42
C ALA A 31 -3.86 -13.05 0.85
N ARG A 32 -3.79 -14.38 0.95
CA ARG A 32 -4.23 -15.13 2.13
C ARG A 32 -3.36 -14.84 3.35
N GLN A 33 -2.06 -14.61 3.18
CA GLN A 33 -1.17 -14.20 4.26
C GLN A 33 -1.56 -12.82 4.80
N TRP A 34 -1.86 -11.86 3.93
CA TRP A 34 -2.39 -10.56 4.33
C TRP A 34 -3.75 -10.66 5.04
N GLN A 35 -4.66 -11.49 4.53
CA GLN A 35 -5.96 -11.72 5.17
C GLN A 35 -5.81 -12.33 6.57
N ARG A 36 -4.90 -13.29 6.74
CA ARG A 36 -4.59 -13.88 8.06
C ARG A 36 -4.07 -12.83 9.03
N LEU A 37 -3.15 -11.97 8.59
CA LEU A 37 -2.65 -10.87 9.42
C LEU A 37 -3.77 -9.91 9.84
N LEU A 38 -4.66 -9.54 8.92
CA LEU A 38 -5.80 -8.69 9.23
C LEU A 38 -6.73 -9.30 10.29
N MET A 39 -6.95 -10.61 10.25
CA MET A 39 -7.79 -11.33 11.21
C MET A 39 -7.11 -11.57 12.56
N GLU A 40 -5.78 -11.79 12.56
CA GLU A 40 -5.00 -12.10 13.77
C GLU A 40 -4.68 -10.83 14.58
N ASP A 41 -4.21 -9.78 13.89
CA ASP A 41 -3.80 -8.50 14.48
C ASP A 41 -3.87 -7.39 13.42
N GLU A 42 -5.01 -6.71 13.40
CA GLU A 42 -5.29 -5.59 12.51
C GLU A 42 -4.25 -4.45 12.65
N THR A 43 -3.74 -4.21 13.86
CA THR A 43 -2.72 -3.18 14.07
C THR A 43 -1.42 -3.56 13.36
N SER A 44 -0.99 -4.82 13.51
CA SER A 44 0.19 -5.34 12.81
C SER A 44 -0.01 -5.36 11.29
N PHE A 45 -1.22 -5.69 10.82
CA PHE A 45 -1.56 -5.61 9.40
C PHE A 45 -1.30 -4.22 8.82
N TYR A 46 -1.88 -3.16 9.41
CA TYR A 46 -1.67 -1.80 8.90
C TYR A 46 -0.23 -1.35 9.04
N ARG A 47 0.45 -1.65 10.16
CA ARG A 47 1.87 -1.30 10.34
C ARG A 47 2.77 -1.92 9.26
N LEU A 48 2.52 -3.17 8.90
CA LEU A 48 3.27 -3.86 7.85
C LEU A 48 2.90 -3.34 6.45
N ALA A 49 1.62 -3.06 6.17
CA ALA A 49 1.20 -2.45 4.92
C ALA A 49 1.85 -1.07 4.72
N LEU A 50 1.85 -0.25 5.77
CA LEU A 50 2.49 1.07 5.80
C LEU A 50 4.01 0.96 5.61
N PHE A 51 4.64 -0.03 6.22
CA PHE A 51 6.06 -0.30 5.99
C PHE A 51 6.35 -0.52 4.49
N GLY A 52 5.58 -1.38 3.82
CA GLY A 52 5.74 -1.61 2.37
C GLY A 52 5.52 -0.35 1.53
N PHE A 53 4.46 0.41 1.84
CA PHE A 53 4.16 1.70 1.20
C PHE A 53 5.34 2.69 1.29
N VAL A 54 5.85 2.90 2.50
CA VAL A 54 6.98 3.81 2.75
C VAL A 54 8.25 3.34 2.04
N ARG A 55 8.54 2.03 2.07
CA ARG A 55 9.74 1.48 1.41
C ARG A 55 9.69 1.65 -0.10
N ARG A 56 8.55 1.32 -0.73
CA ARG A 56 8.35 1.52 -2.17
C ARG A 56 8.51 3.00 -2.55
N ARG A 57 7.85 3.91 -1.85
CA ARG A 57 7.95 5.35 -2.14
C ARG A 57 9.38 5.88 -2.04
N ARG A 58 10.11 5.50 -0.98
CA ARG A 58 11.51 5.91 -0.79
C ARG A 58 12.39 5.45 -1.95
N ARG A 59 12.15 4.23 -2.45
CA ARG A 59 12.84 3.70 -3.63
C ARG A 59 12.46 4.48 -4.89
N ASP A 60 11.18 4.75 -5.10
CA ASP A 60 10.67 5.36 -6.33
C ASP A 60 10.95 6.88 -6.42
N THR A 61 11.04 7.59 -5.29
CA THR A 61 11.13 9.08 -5.25
C THR A 61 12.38 9.63 -4.57
N GLY A 62 13.14 8.80 -3.84
CA GLY A 62 14.26 9.24 -3.00
C GLY A 62 13.88 10.12 -1.79
N ASN A 63 12.60 10.51 -1.65
CA ASN A 63 12.16 11.44 -0.61
C ASN A 63 12.00 10.74 0.76
N ARG A 64 12.56 11.35 1.81
CA ARG A 64 12.51 10.90 3.21
C ARG A 64 11.57 11.73 4.10
N GLU A 65 10.90 12.74 3.55
CA GLU A 65 10.03 13.66 4.27
C GLU A 65 8.82 13.00 4.94
N ALA A 66 8.24 13.73 5.90
CA ALA A 66 7.06 13.33 6.65
C ALA A 66 5.81 13.28 5.75
N PHE A 67 4.96 12.29 6.02
CA PHE A 67 3.79 11.96 5.23
C PHE A 67 2.53 12.66 5.76
N PRO A 68 1.65 13.19 4.89
CA PRO A 68 0.36 13.72 5.33
C PRO A 68 -0.54 12.59 5.87
N SER A 69 -1.17 12.79 7.03
CA SER A 69 -2.06 11.80 7.67
C SER A 69 -3.17 11.30 6.74
N LEU A 70 -3.71 12.19 5.91
CA LEU A 70 -4.73 11.87 4.91
C LEU A 70 -4.26 10.82 3.88
N GLU A 71 -2.97 10.85 3.49
CA GLU A 71 -2.42 9.86 2.55
C GLU A 71 -2.44 8.44 3.16
N PHE A 72 -2.24 8.32 4.46
CA PHE A 72 -2.26 7.03 5.15
C PHE A 72 -3.65 6.43 5.24
N GLU A 73 -4.66 7.22 5.60
CA GLU A 73 -6.04 6.75 5.72
C GLU A 73 -6.57 6.21 4.38
N HIS A 74 -6.31 6.95 3.29
CA HIS A 74 -6.68 6.49 1.95
C HIS A 74 -5.97 5.18 1.58
N PHE A 75 -4.65 5.09 1.81
CA PHE A 75 -3.88 3.88 1.52
C PHE A 75 -4.43 2.65 2.24
N CYS A 76 -4.69 2.74 3.54
CA CYS A 76 -5.17 1.62 4.34
C CYS A 76 -6.49 1.04 3.80
N GLY A 77 -7.45 1.90 3.45
CA GLY A 77 -8.72 1.48 2.88
C GLY A 77 -8.58 0.78 1.52
N GLU A 78 -7.79 1.36 0.60
CA GLU A 78 -7.58 0.77 -0.73
C GLU A 78 -6.78 -0.54 -0.67
N PHE A 79 -5.80 -0.63 0.23
CA PHE A 79 -4.96 -1.82 0.38
C PHE A 79 -5.80 -3.07 0.69
N ILE A 80 -6.77 -2.94 1.61
CA ILE A 80 -7.71 -4.03 1.93
C ILE A 80 -8.53 -4.42 0.70
N VAL A 81 -9.01 -3.44 -0.07
CA VAL A 81 -9.78 -3.69 -1.29
C VAL A 81 -8.96 -4.46 -2.31
N LYS A 82 -7.70 -4.07 -2.54
CA LYS A 82 -6.78 -4.78 -3.45
C LYS A 82 -6.55 -6.24 -3.02
N VAL A 83 -6.31 -6.49 -1.74
CA VAL A 83 -6.18 -7.87 -1.20
C VAL A 83 -7.47 -8.67 -1.44
N ARG A 84 -8.64 -8.08 -1.17
CA ARG A 84 -9.94 -8.73 -1.40
C ARG A 84 -10.21 -8.98 -2.88
N GLN A 85 -9.78 -8.11 -3.79
CA GLN A 85 -9.90 -8.32 -5.23
C GLN A 85 -9.13 -9.56 -5.68
N VAL A 86 -7.90 -9.74 -5.21
CA VAL A 86 -7.08 -10.94 -5.50
C VAL A 86 -7.78 -12.19 -4.99
N LEU A 87 -8.23 -12.19 -3.74
CA LEU A 87 -8.92 -13.34 -3.13
C LEU A 87 -10.25 -13.70 -3.81
N ARG A 88 -10.88 -12.75 -4.49
CA ARG A 88 -12.12 -12.96 -5.27
C ARG A 88 -11.86 -13.32 -6.73
N GLY A 89 -10.61 -13.55 -7.13
CA GLY A 89 -10.22 -13.81 -8.52
C GLY A 89 -10.36 -12.60 -9.45
N ARG A 90 -10.54 -11.40 -8.91
CA ARG A 90 -10.71 -10.14 -9.68
C ARG A 90 -9.42 -9.38 -9.89
N GLY A 91 -8.31 -9.82 -9.29
CA GLY A 91 -7.02 -9.12 -9.34
C GLY A 91 -6.47 -8.95 -10.76
N GLN A 92 -6.69 -9.92 -11.65
CA GLN A 92 -6.26 -9.86 -13.05
C GLN A 92 -6.93 -8.73 -13.85
N ALA A 93 -8.20 -8.44 -13.57
CA ALA A 93 -8.96 -7.44 -14.33
C ALA A 93 -8.60 -5.99 -13.94
N VAL A 94 -7.99 -5.79 -12.78
CA VAL A 94 -7.68 -4.47 -12.24
C VAL A 94 -6.22 -4.47 -11.80
N ALA A 95 -5.28 -4.38 -12.73
CA ALA A 95 -3.84 -4.45 -12.45
C ALA A 95 -3.33 -3.15 -11.80
N MET A 96 -3.34 -3.10 -10.48
CA MET A 96 -2.90 -1.96 -9.67
C MET A 96 -1.75 -2.38 -8.76
N PRO A 97 -0.69 -1.57 -8.59
CA PRO A 97 0.36 -1.92 -7.67
C PRO A 97 -0.12 -1.82 -6.21
N ILE A 98 0.30 -2.79 -5.40
CA ILE A 98 -0.28 -3.03 -4.07
C ILE A 98 0.11 -1.95 -3.06
N PHE A 99 1.38 -1.55 -3.10
CA PHE A 99 1.94 -0.50 -2.25
C PHE A 99 1.99 0.87 -2.94
N GLU A 100 1.39 0.99 -4.12
CA GLU A 100 1.23 2.29 -4.72
C GLU A 100 0.06 3.03 -4.10
N ARG A 101 0.22 4.35 -4.03
CA ARG A 101 -0.74 5.31 -3.54
C ARG A 101 -2.10 5.20 -4.26
N VAL A 102 -3.17 5.40 -3.47
CA VAL A 102 -4.53 5.74 -3.91
C VAL A 102 -4.54 7.10 -4.60
N GLY A 103 -5.09 7.14 -5.81
CA GLY A 103 -5.40 8.40 -6.48
C GLY A 103 -4.16 9.17 -6.93
N ARG A 104 -3.40 8.62 -7.90
CA ARG A 104 -2.52 9.46 -8.75
C ARG A 104 -3.27 10.70 -9.27
N MET A 105 -4.58 10.58 -9.51
CA MET A 105 -5.44 11.71 -9.89
C MET A 105 -5.64 12.75 -8.79
N THR A 106 -5.76 12.39 -7.51
CA THR A 106 -6.16 13.36 -6.46
C THR A 106 -5.05 14.34 -6.08
N VAL A 107 -3.76 13.99 -6.23
CA VAL A 107 -2.66 14.97 -6.10
C VAL A 107 -2.28 15.65 -7.40
N MET A 108 -2.50 15.02 -8.57
CA MET A 108 -2.42 15.79 -9.82
C MET A 108 -3.52 16.86 -9.90
N SER A 109 -4.72 16.64 -9.35
CA SER A 109 -5.75 17.69 -9.25
C SER A 109 -5.43 18.75 -8.19
N ALA A 110 -4.74 18.40 -7.11
CA ALA A 110 -4.27 19.40 -6.13
C ALA A 110 -3.07 20.22 -6.63
N GLN A 111 -2.23 19.65 -7.51
CA GLN A 111 -1.11 20.36 -8.15
C GLN A 111 -1.53 21.13 -9.40
N GLY A 112 -2.54 20.66 -10.14
CA GLY A 112 -3.14 21.38 -11.27
C GLY A 112 -3.97 22.60 -10.88
N MET A 113 -4.32 22.76 -9.60
CA MET A 113 -4.99 23.96 -9.06
C MET A 113 -4.02 25.06 -8.58
N ARG A 114 -2.69 24.82 -8.59
CA ARG A 114 -1.69 25.86 -8.24
C ARG A 114 -1.10 26.60 -9.44
N THR A 115 -1.41 26.21 -10.67
CA THR A 115 -0.87 26.84 -11.89
C THR A 115 -1.88 27.71 -12.67
N THR A 116 -3.10 27.91 -12.16
CA THR A 116 -4.10 28.83 -12.74
C THR A 116 -4.42 30.01 -11.83
N GLY A 117 -3.38 30.57 -11.20
CA GLY A 117 -3.46 31.78 -10.37
C GLY A 117 -2.60 32.93 -10.87
N GLY A 118 -2.35 33.01 -12.18
CA GLY A 118 -1.58 34.08 -12.80
C GLY A 118 -2.13 34.46 -14.16
N ALA A 119 -3.16 35.30 -14.17
CA ALA A 119 -3.47 36.27 -15.22
C ALA A 119 -4.75 37.02 -14.86
N GLN A 120 -4.61 38.14 -14.13
CA GLN A 120 -5.23 39.42 -14.45
C GLN A 120 -4.26 40.53 -14.07
#